data_AF-A0A1M3NDN8-F1
#
_entry.id   AF-A0A1M3NDN8-F1
#
_cell.length_a   1.000
_cell.length_b   1.000
_cell.length_c   1.000
_cell.angle_alpha   90.00
_cell.angle_beta   90.00
_cell.angle_gamma   90.00
#
_symmetry.space_group_name_H-M   'P 1'
#
loop_
_entity.id
_entity.type
_entity.pdbx_description
1 polymer ?
#
loop_
_entity_poly.entity_id
_entity_poly.type
_entity_poly.pdbx_seq_one_letter_code
_entity_poly.pdbx_strand_id
1 'polypeptide(L)'
;MLASVARSDARRLPLTLPLTALPALLLAGCSDLPSKDAALAIVKEEIQEEATCTLPISLLSRLRMQHSSKAICVEREGGPPMDAAMTCLDALATAGATKRMGDDYMANWPDELSGASFDSVSPYERRARNIMFKGCVEMAPGLREGQFRCGEARAEKVVRLTKKDDHQALVRYSRAITLDPKLAAIDAACGAVTRPAPEGSATLEKTADKKWVMASEPGAVQSPPNAAD
;
A
#
# COMPACT_ATOMS: atom_id res chain seq x y z
N MET A 1 -51.76 21.05 41.26
CA MET A 1 -50.52 21.15 42.06
C MET A 1 -49.66 22.22 41.40
N LEU A 2 -49.89 23.51 41.64
CA LEU A 2 -49.38 24.35 42.74
C LEU A 2 -47.85 24.32 42.93
N ALA A 3 -47.22 25.39 42.42
CA ALA A 3 -46.11 26.19 42.95
C ALA A 3 -44.79 25.52 43.39
N SER A 4 -43.65 26.03 42.88
CA SER A 4 -42.81 26.97 43.65
C SER A 4 -41.57 27.39 42.85
N VAL A 5 -41.26 28.69 42.93
CA VAL A 5 -40.10 29.40 42.39
C VAL A 5 -39.04 29.48 43.48
N ALA A 6 -37.75 29.34 43.13
CA ALA A 6 -36.67 29.93 43.90
C ALA A 6 -35.53 30.40 42.98
N ARG A 7 -35.45 31.72 42.82
CA ARG A 7 -34.25 32.45 42.41
C ARG A 7 -33.20 32.30 43.50
N SER A 8 -31.92 32.29 43.13
CA SER A 8 -30.88 32.72 44.05
C SER A 8 -29.85 33.58 43.32
N ASP A 9 -29.59 34.69 43.98
CA ASP A 9 -28.96 35.91 43.50
C ASP A 9 -27.43 35.88 43.56
N ALA A 10 -26.88 36.86 42.86
CA ALA A 10 -25.49 37.24 42.69
C ALA A 10 -24.60 37.21 43.95
N ARG A 11 -23.33 36.85 43.74
CA ARG A 11 -22.19 37.60 44.32
C ARG A 11 -21.06 37.75 43.30
N ARG A 12 -20.93 38.98 42.81
CA ARG A 12 -19.68 39.52 42.28
C ARG A 12 -18.73 39.78 43.44
N LEU A 13 -17.47 39.37 43.32
CA LEU A 13 -16.34 40.13 43.86
C LEU A 13 -15.13 40.01 42.92
N PRO A 14 -14.32 41.09 42.82
CA PRO A 14 -13.20 41.19 41.90
C PRO A 14 -11.93 40.65 42.55
N LEU A 15 -11.20 39.81 41.84
CA LEU A 15 -9.82 39.48 42.18
C LEU A 15 -8.93 39.88 41.01
N THR A 16 -8.56 41.17 41.05
CA THR A 16 -7.31 41.66 40.49
C THR A 16 -6.17 40.88 41.12
N LEU A 17 -5.53 40.01 40.33
CA LEU A 17 -4.23 39.42 40.66
C LEU A 17 -3.17 39.94 39.69
N PRO A 18 -1.97 40.23 40.21
CA PRO A 18 -0.97 41.03 39.53
C PRO A 18 -0.30 40.29 38.38
N LEU A 19 -0.01 41.09 37.37
CA LEU A 19 0.87 40.87 36.24
C LEU A 19 2.29 40.51 36.75
N THR A 20 2.55 39.25 37.09
CA THR A 20 3.92 38.73 37.18
C THR A 20 4.21 37.96 35.91
N ALA A 21 4.78 38.70 34.96
CA ALA A 21 5.48 38.16 33.81
C ALA A 21 6.57 37.19 34.27
N LEU A 22 6.30 35.89 34.20
CA LEU A 22 7.36 34.93 33.90
C LEU A 22 7.45 34.84 32.38
N PRO A 23 8.51 35.36 31.74
CA PRO A 23 8.91 34.81 30.47
C PRO A 23 9.45 33.41 30.82
N ALA A 24 8.59 32.41 30.77
CA ALA A 24 9.04 31.07 30.45
C ALA A 24 9.60 31.15 29.03
N LEU A 25 10.86 31.60 28.94
CA LEU A 25 11.76 31.29 27.85
C LEU A 25 11.81 29.77 27.82
N LEU A 26 10.87 29.21 27.07
CA LEU A 26 11.01 27.95 26.39
C LEU A 26 12.32 28.06 25.63
N LEU A 27 13.39 27.64 26.30
CA LEU A 27 14.55 27.02 25.68
C LEU A 27 14.05 25.76 24.96
N ALA A 28 13.24 25.97 23.91
CA ALA A 28 13.09 25.03 22.83
C ALA A 28 14.46 25.02 22.18
N GLY A 29 15.37 24.21 22.73
CA GLY A 29 16.65 23.95 22.12
C GLY A 29 16.41 23.65 20.65
N CYS A 30 17.14 24.34 19.79
CA CYS A 30 17.18 24.09 18.36
C CYS A 30 17.77 22.68 18.11
N SER A 31 17.05 21.63 18.50
CA SER A 31 17.38 20.30 18.04
C SER A 31 17.07 20.28 16.55
N ASP A 32 18.13 20.10 15.75
CA ASP A 32 18.07 20.02 14.29
C ASP A 32 17.21 18.85 13.76
N LEU A 33 16.64 18.05 14.66
CA LEU A 33 15.79 16.89 14.37
C LEU A 33 14.57 16.88 15.29
N PRO A 34 13.45 16.28 14.85
CA PRO A 34 12.31 16.04 15.74
C PRO A 34 12.69 15.02 16.81
N SER A 35 11.96 15.00 17.93
CA SER A 35 12.08 13.90 18.88
C SER A 35 11.60 12.59 18.25
N LYS A 36 12.03 11.43 18.79
CA LYS A 36 11.59 10.12 18.31
C LYS A 36 10.06 9.95 18.39
N ASP A 37 9.43 10.47 19.43
CA ASP A 37 7.98 10.39 19.61
C ASP A 37 7.23 11.30 18.62
N ALA A 38 7.74 12.50 18.37
CA ALA A 38 7.19 13.39 17.34
C ALA A 38 7.33 12.78 15.95
N ALA A 39 8.49 12.21 15.63
CA ALA A 39 8.70 11.50 14.36
C ALA A 39 7.78 10.28 14.22
N LEU A 40 7.59 9.51 15.30
CA LEU A 40 6.67 8.37 15.30
C LEU A 40 5.23 8.80 15.06
N ALA A 41 4.78 9.91 15.67
CA ALA A 41 3.44 10.44 15.47
C ALA A 41 3.20 10.82 14.02
N ILE A 42 4.15 11.55 13.39
CA ILE A 42 4.07 11.92 11.97
C ILE A 42 4.02 10.66 11.09
N VAL A 43 4.90 9.68 11.36
CA VAL A 43 4.90 8.41 10.60
C VAL A 43 3.59 7.65 10.73
N LYS A 44 2.99 7.59 11.93
CA LYS A 44 1.72 6.88 12.16
C LYS A 44 0.52 7.59 11.52
N GLU A 45 0.55 8.91 11.48
CA GLU A 45 -0.53 9.72 10.91
C GLU A 45 -0.53 9.66 9.38
N GLU A 46 0.65 9.73 8.76
CA GLU A 46 0.77 9.85 7.31
C GLU A 46 1.01 8.52 6.58
N ILE A 47 1.55 7.49 7.26
CA ILE A 47 1.85 6.21 6.62
C ILE A 47 0.88 5.12 7.09
N GLN A 48 -0.08 4.78 6.23
CA GLN A 48 -0.82 3.53 6.30
C GLN A 48 -0.07 2.48 5.48
N GLU A 49 0.67 1.60 6.15
CA GLU A 49 1.43 0.55 5.46
C GLU A 49 0.60 -0.72 5.33
N GLU A 50 0.46 -1.20 4.10
CA GLU A 50 0.03 -2.57 3.88
C GLU A 50 1.23 -3.52 4.01
N ALA A 51 1.00 -4.69 4.62
CA ALA A 51 2.03 -5.71 4.67
C ALA A 51 2.06 -6.41 3.30
N THR A 52 3.12 -6.19 2.53
CA THR A 52 3.29 -6.77 1.19
C THR A 52 4.19 -8.00 1.24
N CYS A 53 3.74 -9.10 0.67
CA CYS A 53 4.53 -10.31 0.45
C CYS A 53 4.95 -10.44 -1.01
N THR A 54 6.05 -11.15 -1.26
CA THR A 54 6.56 -11.37 -2.62
C THR A 54 6.57 -12.86 -2.96
N LEU A 55 6.01 -13.20 -4.11
CA LEU A 55 6.01 -14.55 -4.68
C LEU A 55 7.44 -15.00 -5.02
N PRO A 56 7.74 -16.31 -4.95
CA PRO A 56 9.04 -16.82 -5.33
C PRO A 56 9.37 -16.54 -6.80
N ILE A 57 10.63 -16.17 -7.08
CA ILE A 57 11.09 -15.87 -8.46
C ILE A 57 10.87 -17.06 -9.40
N SER A 58 10.98 -18.29 -8.89
CA SER A 58 10.72 -19.52 -9.65
C SER A 58 9.30 -19.66 -10.15
N LEU A 59 8.34 -18.99 -9.49
CA LEU A 59 6.96 -18.90 -9.94
C LEU A 59 6.82 -17.82 -11.01
N LEU A 60 7.40 -16.63 -10.79
CA LEU A 60 7.29 -15.49 -11.70
C LEU A 60 7.80 -15.79 -13.10
N SER A 61 8.86 -16.60 -13.23
CA SER A 61 9.39 -17.02 -14.53
C SER A 61 8.46 -17.92 -15.34
N ARG A 62 7.37 -18.43 -14.73
CA ARG A 62 6.36 -19.31 -15.33
C ARG A 62 5.07 -18.57 -15.68
N LEU A 63 4.98 -17.29 -15.33
CA LEU A 63 3.82 -16.45 -15.55
C LEU A 63 4.01 -15.63 -16.82
N ARG A 64 2.98 -15.59 -17.67
CA ARG A 64 2.92 -14.72 -18.84
C ARG A 64 2.08 -13.50 -18.52
N MET A 65 2.70 -12.34 -18.56
CA MET A 65 2.02 -11.06 -18.37
C MET A 65 1.44 -10.60 -19.71
N GLN A 66 0.14 -10.30 -19.70
CA GLN A 66 -0.60 -9.77 -20.84
C GLN A 66 -0.89 -8.29 -20.54
N HIS A 67 -0.07 -7.40 -21.10
CA HIS A 67 -0.07 -5.99 -20.70
C HIS A 67 -1.34 -5.23 -21.10
N SER A 68 -1.89 -5.47 -22.30
CA SER A 68 -3.17 -4.86 -22.72
C SER A 68 -4.34 -5.23 -21.82
N SER A 69 -4.50 -6.53 -21.59
CA SER A 69 -5.66 -7.10 -20.91
C SER A 69 -5.47 -7.13 -19.40
N LYS A 70 -4.34 -6.62 -18.91
CA LYS A 70 -3.96 -6.58 -17.50
C LYS A 70 -4.19 -7.94 -16.84
N ALA A 71 -3.69 -8.99 -17.46
CA ALA A 71 -3.85 -10.36 -16.98
C ALA A 71 -2.50 -11.05 -16.79
N ILE A 72 -2.47 -12.01 -15.88
CA ILE A 72 -1.35 -12.91 -15.65
C ILE A 72 -1.84 -14.32 -15.93
N CYS A 73 -1.21 -14.98 -16.91
CA CYS A 73 -1.63 -16.27 -17.42
C CYS A 73 -0.55 -17.34 -17.20
N VAL A 74 -0.98 -18.60 -17.09
CA VAL A 74 -0.08 -19.76 -17.01
C VAL A 74 -0.19 -20.55 -18.30
N GLU A 75 0.94 -20.84 -18.93
CA GLU A 75 0.98 -21.63 -20.16
C GLU A 75 0.39 -23.03 -19.96
N ARG A 76 -0.30 -23.52 -20.98
CA ARG A 76 -0.92 -24.85 -20.94
C ARG A 76 0.10 -25.96 -21.08
N GLU A 77 1.10 -25.74 -21.91
CA GLU A 77 2.24 -26.65 -22.11
C GLU A 77 3.28 -26.45 -21.00
N GLY A 78 4.06 -27.48 -20.68
CA GLY A 78 5.13 -27.40 -19.67
C GLY A 78 4.91 -28.25 -18.41
N GLY A 79 3.81 -29.00 -18.31
CA GLY A 79 3.63 -30.08 -17.32
C GLY A 79 3.53 -29.63 -15.86
N PRO A 80 4.00 -30.45 -14.89
CA PRO A 80 3.80 -30.22 -13.45
C PRO A 80 4.24 -28.83 -12.93
N PRO A 81 5.33 -28.22 -13.41
CA PRO A 81 5.71 -26.85 -13.03
C PRO A 81 4.64 -25.78 -13.32
N MET A 82 3.87 -25.95 -14.41
CA MET A 82 2.77 -25.06 -14.78
C MET A 82 1.51 -25.37 -13.99
N ASP A 83 1.26 -26.63 -13.65
CA ASP A 83 0.16 -27.01 -12.75
C ASP A 83 0.35 -26.39 -11.35
N ALA A 84 1.58 -26.41 -10.84
CA ALA A 84 1.93 -25.74 -9.60
C ALA A 84 1.75 -24.21 -9.71
N ALA A 85 2.12 -23.60 -10.85
CA ALA A 85 1.93 -22.17 -11.06
C ALA A 85 0.44 -21.78 -11.07
N MET A 86 -0.41 -22.57 -11.74
CA MET A 86 -1.85 -22.36 -11.74
C MET A 86 -2.45 -22.53 -10.34
N THR A 87 -2.02 -23.57 -9.61
CA THR A 87 -2.46 -23.81 -8.22
C THR A 87 -2.15 -22.61 -7.32
N CYS A 88 -0.97 -22.00 -7.48
CA CYS A 88 -0.62 -20.77 -6.77
C CYS A 88 -1.53 -19.59 -7.14
N LEU A 89 -1.76 -19.33 -8.43
CA LEU A 89 -2.68 -18.25 -8.86
C LEU A 89 -4.10 -18.45 -8.32
N ASP A 90 -4.55 -19.69 -8.23
CA ASP A 90 -5.85 -20.04 -7.68
C ASP A 90 -5.93 -19.78 -6.17
N ALA A 91 -4.86 -20.06 -5.43
CA ALA A 91 -4.74 -19.71 -4.03
C ALA A 91 -4.77 -18.20 -3.82
N LEU A 92 -4.07 -17.42 -4.65
CA LEU A 92 -4.11 -15.94 -4.62
C LEU A 92 -5.51 -15.41 -4.92
N ALA A 93 -6.20 -15.96 -5.92
CA ALA A 93 -7.56 -15.56 -6.25
C ALA A 93 -8.54 -15.89 -5.11
N THR A 94 -8.42 -17.07 -4.51
CA THR A 94 -9.23 -17.50 -3.36
C THR A 94 -8.95 -16.65 -2.12
N ALA A 95 -7.70 -16.22 -1.94
CA ALA A 95 -7.32 -15.32 -0.87
C ALA A 95 -7.93 -13.92 -1.04
N GLY A 96 -8.27 -13.53 -2.28
CA GLY A 96 -8.74 -12.20 -2.64
C GLY A 96 -7.61 -11.26 -3.05
N ALA A 97 -6.39 -11.77 -3.22
CA ALA A 97 -5.25 -10.99 -3.71
C ALA A 97 -5.36 -10.65 -5.20
N THR A 98 -6.14 -11.42 -5.95
CA THR A 98 -6.49 -11.19 -7.35
C THR A 98 -7.86 -11.82 -7.66
N LYS A 99 -8.32 -11.74 -8.90
CA LYS A 99 -9.55 -12.37 -9.40
C LYS A 99 -9.23 -13.25 -10.60
N ARG A 100 -9.93 -14.38 -10.74
CA ARG A 100 -9.84 -15.16 -11.98
C ARG A 100 -10.46 -14.37 -13.13
N MET A 101 -9.82 -14.45 -14.29
CA MET A 101 -10.44 -14.00 -15.53
C MET A 101 -11.58 -14.96 -15.91
N GLY A 102 -12.69 -14.42 -16.40
CA GLY A 102 -13.88 -15.21 -16.75
C GLY A 102 -13.70 -16.09 -17.99
N ASP A 103 -14.61 -17.04 -18.18
CA ASP A 103 -14.58 -17.96 -19.32
C ASP A 103 -14.64 -17.23 -20.66
N ASP A 104 -15.41 -16.13 -20.74
CA ASP A 104 -15.48 -15.30 -21.95
C ASP A 104 -14.11 -14.72 -22.32
N TYR A 105 -13.33 -14.26 -21.33
CA TYR A 105 -11.97 -13.80 -21.57
C TYR A 105 -11.08 -14.91 -22.12
N MET A 106 -11.22 -16.12 -21.57
CA MET A 106 -10.45 -17.29 -21.97
C MET A 106 -10.87 -17.84 -23.34
N ALA A 107 -12.15 -17.71 -23.70
CA ALA A 107 -12.69 -18.11 -25.00
C ALA A 107 -12.38 -17.10 -26.10
N ASN A 108 -12.32 -15.82 -25.73
CA ASN A 108 -12.09 -14.73 -26.67
C ASN A 108 -10.60 -14.49 -26.92
N TRP A 109 -10.38 -13.79 -28.02
CA TRP A 109 -9.07 -13.52 -28.59
C TRP A 109 -8.33 -12.39 -27.86
N PRO A 110 -6.99 -12.32 -27.89
CA PRO A 110 -6.26 -11.17 -27.36
C PRO A 110 -6.76 -9.87 -28.00
N ASP A 111 -7.30 -8.98 -27.18
CA ASP A 111 -7.92 -7.73 -27.64
C ASP A 111 -6.94 -6.85 -28.45
N GLU A 112 -5.62 -7.01 -28.22
CA GLU A 112 -4.51 -6.39 -28.98
C GLU A 112 -4.53 -6.68 -30.48
N LEU A 113 -5.14 -7.78 -30.91
CA LEU A 113 -5.13 -8.24 -32.31
C LEU A 113 -6.43 -7.92 -33.04
N SER A 114 -7.46 -7.44 -32.33
CA SER A 114 -8.73 -7.01 -32.92
C SER A 114 -8.65 -5.68 -33.69
N GLY A 115 -7.57 -4.92 -33.51
CA GLY A 115 -7.32 -3.65 -34.19
C GLY A 115 -6.53 -3.75 -35.50
N ALA A 116 -5.86 -4.86 -35.77
CA ALA A 116 -5.08 -5.10 -36.99
C ALA A 116 -5.90 -5.93 -37.98
N SER A 117 -5.77 -5.70 -39.30
CA SER A 117 -6.53 -6.49 -40.28
C SER A 117 -6.23 -7.98 -40.11
N PHE A 118 -7.25 -8.82 -40.22
CA PHE A 118 -7.16 -10.27 -39.98
C PHE A 118 -6.06 -10.97 -40.79
N ASP A 119 -5.61 -10.38 -41.89
CA ASP A 119 -4.55 -10.91 -42.75
C ASP A 119 -3.13 -10.68 -42.22
N SER A 120 -2.95 -9.78 -41.24
CA SER A 120 -1.65 -9.42 -40.67
C SER A 120 -1.24 -10.25 -39.45
N VAL A 121 -2.17 -11.04 -38.90
CA VAL A 121 -1.95 -11.82 -37.68
C VAL A 121 -1.95 -13.31 -38.01
N SER A 122 -0.95 -14.04 -37.52
CA SER A 122 -0.78 -15.45 -37.88
C SER A 122 -1.93 -16.32 -37.35
N PRO A 123 -2.26 -17.44 -38.02
CA PRO A 123 -3.24 -18.41 -37.52
C PRO A 123 -2.92 -18.95 -36.11
N TYR A 124 -1.65 -18.95 -35.73
CA TYR A 124 -1.19 -19.35 -34.40
C TYR A 124 -1.59 -18.34 -33.34
N GLU A 125 -1.40 -17.05 -33.64
CA GLU A 125 -1.87 -15.97 -32.80
C GLU A 125 -3.40 -15.92 -32.76
N ARG A 126 -4.11 -16.44 -33.79
CA ARG A 126 -5.58 -16.61 -33.92
C ARG A 126 -6.27 -17.57 -32.95
N ARG A 127 -5.55 -18.12 -31.99
CA ARG A 127 -6.07 -19.13 -31.07
C ARG A 127 -6.73 -18.50 -29.85
N ALA A 128 -7.85 -19.09 -29.44
CA ALA A 128 -8.49 -18.77 -28.17
C ALA A 128 -7.49 -18.94 -27.01
N ARG A 129 -7.55 -18.07 -26.01
CA ARG A 129 -6.62 -18.07 -24.87
C ARG A 129 -6.65 -19.41 -24.12
N ASN A 130 -7.80 -20.08 -24.07
CA ASN A 130 -7.95 -21.41 -23.47
C ASN A 130 -7.11 -22.51 -24.14
N ILE A 131 -6.69 -22.34 -25.40
CA ILE A 131 -5.79 -23.27 -26.08
C ILE A 131 -4.35 -23.07 -25.59
N MET A 132 -3.94 -21.81 -25.37
CA MET A 132 -2.56 -21.46 -25.01
C MET A 132 -2.32 -21.50 -23.50
N PHE A 133 -3.33 -21.20 -22.69
CA PHE A 133 -3.21 -21.00 -21.25
C PHE A 133 -4.10 -21.98 -20.48
N LYS A 134 -3.61 -22.43 -19.32
CA LYS A 134 -4.39 -23.17 -18.30
C LYS A 134 -5.46 -22.29 -17.68
N GLY A 135 -5.10 -21.03 -17.43
CA GLY A 135 -5.96 -20.03 -16.81
C GLY A 135 -5.22 -18.70 -16.70
N CYS A 136 -5.99 -17.66 -16.41
CA CYS A 136 -5.50 -16.31 -16.19
C CYS A 136 -6.18 -15.67 -14.98
N VAL A 137 -5.47 -14.76 -14.33
CA VAL A 137 -5.98 -13.90 -13.26
C VAL A 137 -5.76 -12.44 -13.60
N GLU A 138 -6.51 -11.54 -12.97
CA GLU A 138 -6.32 -10.10 -13.06
C GLU A 138 -4.93 -9.71 -12.53
N MET A 139 -4.26 -8.80 -13.22
CA MET A 139 -3.01 -8.21 -12.77
C MET A 139 -3.30 -7.13 -11.73
N ALA A 140 -3.57 -7.58 -10.50
CA ALA A 140 -3.76 -6.71 -9.34
C ALA A 140 -2.52 -5.84 -9.06
N PRO A 141 -2.65 -4.71 -8.35
CA PRO A 141 -1.52 -3.85 -8.00
C PRO A 141 -0.36 -4.62 -7.35
N GLY A 142 0.86 -4.39 -7.82
CA GLY A 142 2.08 -5.06 -7.34
C GLY A 142 2.28 -6.49 -7.86
N LEU A 143 1.24 -7.17 -8.36
CA LEU A 143 1.34 -8.57 -8.77
C LEU A 143 2.24 -8.77 -10.00
N ARG A 144 2.40 -7.72 -10.81
CA ARG A 144 3.40 -7.65 -11.87
C ARG A 144 4.82 -7.86 -11.33
N GLU A 145 5.13 -7.25 -10.20
CA GLU A 145 6.39 -7.40 -9.48
C GLU A 145 6.40 -8.64 -8.55
N GLY A 146 5.37 -9.48 -8.65
CA GLY A 146 5.15 -10.63 -7.78
C GLY A 146 4.72 -10.26 -6.37
N GLN A 147 4.29 -9.03 -6.15
CA GLN A 147 3.88 -8.52 -4.85
C GLN A 147 2.38 -8.63 -4.64
N PHE A 148 1.95 -8.94 -3.43
CA PHE A 148 0.54 -8.94 -3.05
C PHE A 148 0.38 -8.58 -1.58
N ARG A 149 -0.75 -7.99 -1.22
CA ARG A 149 -1.10 -7.71 0.17
C ARG A 149 -1.28 -9.03 0.93
N CYS A 150 -0.60 -9.15 2.06
CA CYS A 150 -0.65 -10.32 2.93
C CYS A 150 -0.89 -9.97 4.41
N GLY A 151 -1.34 -8.75 4.68
CA GLY A 151 -1.71 -8.30 6.01
C GLY A 151 -1.65 -6.78 6.18
N GLU A 152 -1.42 -6.37 7.42
CA GLU A 152 -1.30 -4.97 7.84
C GLU A 152 0.06 -4.74 8.53
N ALA A 153 0.69 -3.61 8.23
CA ALA A 153 1.90 -3.16 8.89
C ALA A 153 1.64 -1.81 9.54
N ARG A 154 2.18 -1.61 10.75
CA ARG A 154 2.10 -0.31 11.43
C ARG A 154 3.43 0.04 12.07
N ALA A 155 3.81 1.31 11.95
CA ALA A 155 4.98 1.80 12.66
C ALA A 155 4.77 1.65 14.17
N GLU A 156 5.67 0.93 14.82
CA GLU A 156 5.60 0.66 16.25
C GLU A 156 6.50 1.62 17.04
N LYS A 157 7.75 1.74 16.61
CA LYS A 157 8.79 2.51 17.31
C LYS A 157 9.83 3.08 16.35
N VAL A 158 10.25 4.31 16.57
CA VAL A 158 11.40 4.90 15.86
C VAL A 158 12.70 4.30 16.40
N VAL A 159 13.40 3.54 15.55
CA VAL A 159 14.69 2.92 15.83
C VAL A 159 15.78 3.99 15.76
N ARG A 160 15.80 4.76 14.67
CA ARG A 160 16.86 5.74 14.39
C ARG A 160 16.33 6.97 13.65
N LEU A 161 16.88 8.13 13.99
CA LEU A 161 16.74 9.38 13.24
C LEU A 161 18.12 9.79 12.74
N THR A 162 18.23 10.15 11.47
CA THR A 162 19.48 10.58 10.85
C THR A 162 19.22 11.89 10.12
N LYS A 163 19.92 12.95 10.49
CA LYS A 163 19.91 14.22 9.74
C LYS A 163 20.54 13.98 8.36
N LYS A 164 19.81 14.31 7.30
CA LYS A 164 20.32 14.26 5.93
C LYS A 164 20.88 15.62 5.52
N ASP A 165 20.12 16.68 5.81
CA ASP A 165 20.52 18.07 5.68
C ASP A 165 19.74 18.93 6.71
N ASP A 166 19.79 20.26 6.60
CA ASP A 166 19.11 21.19 7.52
C ASP A 166 17.57 21.16 7.41
N HIS A 167 17.05 20.57 6.34
CA HIS A 167 15.63 20.49 6.01
C HIS A 167 15.11 19.05 5.93
N GLN A 168 15.97 18.03 5.89
CA GLN A 168 15.56 16.63 5.74
C GLN A 168 16.13 15.73 6.83
N ALA A 169 15.29 14.81 7.31
CA ALA A 169 15.64 13.78 8.26
C ALA A 169 15.15 12.41 7.78
N LEU A 170 16.02 11.40 7.82
CA LEU A 170 15.64 10.00 7.59
C LEU A 170 15.24 9.35 8.92
N VAL A 171 14.02 8.82 8.96
CA VAL A 171 13.48 8.05 10.08
C VAL A 171 13.55 6.57 9.71
N ARG A 172 14.15 5.75 10.57
CA ARG A 172 14.00 4.29 10.54
C ARG A 172 13.16 3.86 11.72
N TYR A 173 12.18 3.01 11.48
CA TYR A 173 11.24 2.55 12.50
C TYR A 173 10.99 1.04 12.39
N SER A 174 10.66 0.40 13.50
CA SER A 174 10.18 -0.97 13.53
C SER A 174 8.71 -1.01 13.18
N ARG A 175 8.30 -2.10 12.54
CA ARG A 175 6.92 -2.39 12.15
C ARG A 175 6.37 -3.51 13.01
N ALA A 176 5.15 -3.32 13.51
CA ALA A 176 4.31 -4.42 13.96
C ALA A 176 3.52 -4.93 12.75
N ILE A 177 3.73 -6.19 12.38
CA ILE A 177 3.12 -6.82 11.20
C ILE A 177 2.09 -7.85 11.66
N THR A 178 0.86 -7.72 11.16
CA THR A 178 -0.22 -8.71 11.36
C THR A 178 -0.52 -9.35 10.02
N LEU A 179 -0.27 -10.65 9.88
CA LEU A 179 -0.44 -11.38 8.62
C LEU A 179 -1.88 -11.89 8.46
N ASP A 180 -2.35 -11.96 7.22
CA ASP A 180 -3.66 -12.48 6.88
C ASP A 180 -3.73 -14.00 7.15
N PRO A 181 -4.84 -14.52 7.73
CA PRO A 181 -4.98 -15.95 8.00
C PRO A 181 -4.88 -16.84 6.75
N LYS A 182 -5.24 -16.29 5.58
CA LYS A 182 -5.23 -17.02 4.30
C LYS A 182 -3.81 -17.21 3.73
N LEU A 183 -2.81 -16.55 4.30
CA LEU A 183 -1.43 -16.61 3.84
C LEU A 183 -0.83 -18.01 3.90
N ALA A 184 -1.24 -18.82 4.89
CA ALA A 184 -0.81 -20.21 4.99
C ALA A 184 -1.21 -21.06 3.78
N ALA A 185 -2.40 -20.83 3.22
CA ALA A 185 -2.83 -21.52 2.00
C ALA A 185 -2.02 -21.07 0.77
N ILE A 186 -1.66 -19.79 0.73
CA ILE A 186 -0.79 -19.26 -0.33
C ILE A 186 0.61 -19.88 -0.22
N ASP A 187 1.21 -19.96 0.97
CA ASP A 187 2.52 -20.59 1.15
C ASP A 187 2.53 -22.05 0.70
N ALA A 188 1.46 -22.79 1.00
CA ALA A 188 1.33 -24.18 0.60
C ALA A 188 1.26 -24.35 -0.93
N ALA A 189 0.59 -23.41 -1.62
CA ALA A 189 0.37 -23.48 -3.06
C ALA A 189 1.54 -22.87 -3.88
N CYS A 190 2.12 -21.78 -3.39
CA CYS A 190 3.12 -20.97 -4.08
C CYS A 190 4.55 -21.29 -3.66
N GLY A 191 4.73 -22.05 -2.57
CA GLY A 191 5.98 -22.10 -1.82
C GLY A 191 6.10 -20.94 -0.84
N ALA A 192 7.16 -20.94 -0.03
CA ALA A 192 7.38 -19.90 0.97
C ALA A 192 7.52 -18.52 0.32
N VAL A 193 6.52 -17.66 0.51
CA VAL A 193 6.60 -16.29 0.01
C VAL A 193 7.47 -15.43 0.93
N THR A 194 8.14 -14.44 0.35
CA THR A 194 8.95 -13.50 1.13
C THR A 194 8.03 -12.57 1.91
N ARG A 195 8.23 -12.49 3.23
CA ARG A 195 7.47 -11.62 4.14
C ARG A 195 8.00 -10.19 4.12
N PRO A 196 7.18 -9.19 4.48
CA PRO A 196 7.63 -7.81 4.56
C PRO A 196 8.72 -7.64 5.63
N ALA A 197 9.63 -6.70 5.39
CA ALA A 197 10.70 -6.40 6.32
C ALA A 197 10.15 -5.83 7.64
N PRO A 198 10.72 -6.21 8.80
CA PRO A 198 10.27 -5.74 10.12
C PRO A 198 10.64 -4.28 10.39
N GLU A 199 11.40 -3.64 9.51
CA GLU A 199 11.75 -2.22 9.59
C GLU A 199 11.31 -1.49 8.33
N GLY A 200 10.87 -0.24 8.52
CA GLY A 200 10.56 0.72 7.48
C GLY A 200 11.46 1.94 7.57
N SER A 201 11.44 2.75 6.52
CA SER A 201 12.09 4.05 6.51
C SER A 201 11.20 5.10 5.86
N ALA A 202 11.25 6.31 6.41
CA ALA A 202 10.50 7.46 5.93
C ALA A 202 11.40 8.70 5.95
N THR A 203 11.16 9.65 5.06
CA THR A 203 11.86 10.93 5.08
C THR A 203 10.92 11.99 5.60
N LEU A 204 11.37 12.76 6.59
CA LEU A 204 10.68 13.95 7.07
C LEU A 204 11.33 15.18 6.48
N GLU A 205 10.52 16.18 6.17
CA GLU A 205 10.95 17.49 5.72
C GLU A 205 10.52 18.59 6.69
N LYS A 206 11.37 19.60 6.83
CA LYS A 206 11.15 20.76 7.70
C LYS A 206 10.52 21.88 6.89
N THR A 207 9.29 22.25 7.24
CA THR A 207 8.54 23.33 6.61
C THR A 207 9.11 24.71 6.94
N ALA A 208 8.67 25.75 6.23
CA ALA A 208 9.04 27.15 6.50
C ALA A 208 8.71 27.57 7.96
N ASP A 209 7.64 27.01 8.53
CA ASP A 209 7.23 27.21 9.93
C ASP A 209 8.08 26.40 10.94
N LYS A 210 9.17 25.78 10.49
CA LYS A 210 10.07 24.93 11.27
C LYS A 210 9.41 23.68 11.85
N LYS A 211 8.28 23.24 11.30
CA LYS A 211 7.61 21.97 11.66
C LYS A 211 8.12 20.84 10.78
N TRP A 212 8.15 19.63 11.32
CA TRP A 212 8.48 18.43 10.56
C TRP A 212 7.20 17.78 10.04
N VAL A 213 7.19 17.41 8.77
CA VAL A 213 6.09 16.71 8.07
C VAL A 213 6.67 15.57 7.23
N MET A 214 5.85 14.64 6.75
CA MET A 214 6.33 13.63 5.81
C MET A 214 6.76 14.32 4.51
N ALA A 215 7.92 13.94 3.98
CA ALA A 215 8.32 14.39 2.66
C ALA A 215 7.34 13.84 1.63
N SER A 216 6.73 14.72 0.84
CA SER A 216 5.86 14.30 -0.26
C SER A 216 6.68 13.51 -1.28
N GLU A 217 6.24 12.31 -1.68
CA GLU A 217 6.88 11.60 -2.79
C GLU A 217 6.82 12.48 -4.05
N PRO A 218 7.93 12.67 -4.78
CA PRO A 218 7.92 13.39 -6.04
C PRO A 218 7.20 12.55 -7.10
N GLY A 219 5.87 12.64 -7.18
CA GLY A 219 5.08 11.89 -8.17
C GLY A 219 3.55 11.89 -8.03
N ALA A 220 2.98 12.30 -6.89
CA ALA A 220 1.52 12.41 -6.76
C ALA A 220 0.99 13.71 -7.37
N VAL A 221 1.10 13.85 -8.70
CA VAL A 221 0.33 14.86 -9.44
C VAL A 221 -1.13 14.43 -9.35
N GLN A 222 -1.90 15.13 -8.51
CA GLN A 222 -3.35 15.12 -8.58
C GLN A 222 -3.75 15.43 -10.03
N SER A 223 -4.28 14.45 -10.75
CA SER A 223 -4.89 14.72 -12.05
C SER A 223 -6.07 15.67 -11.80
N PRO A 224 -6.15 16.82 -12.49
CA PRO A 224 -7.30 17.71 -12.31
C PRO A 224 -8.59 16.96 -12.67
N PRO A 225 -9.71 17.26 -11.99
CA PRO A 225 -10.99 16.66 -12.34
C PRO A 225 -11.31 17.03 -13.80
N ASN A 226 -11.56 16.01 -14.63
CA ASN A 226 -12.03 16.19 -15.99
C ASN A 226 -13.24 17.12 -15.99
N ALA A 227 -13.07 18.30 -16.59
CA ALA A 227 -14.21 19.10 -17.02
C ALA A 227 -14.93 18.29 -18.09
N ALA A 228 -16.18 17.93 -17.80
CA ALA A 228 -17.10 17.42 -18.80
C ALA A 228 -17.55 18.62 -19.67
N ASP A 229 -17.26 18.52 -20.97
CA ASP A 229 -18.10 19.11 -22.01
C ASP A 229 -19.06 18.01 -22.53
#